data_AF-A0A551YPT8-F1
#
_entry.id   AF-A0A551YPT8-F1
#
_cell.length_a   1.000
_cell.length_b   1.000
_cell.length_c   1.000
_cell.angle_alpha   90.00
_cell.angle_beta   90.00
_cell.angle_gamma   90.00
#
_symmetry.space_group_name_H-M   'P 1'
#
loop_
_entity.id
_entity.type
_entity.pdbx_description
1 polymer ?
#
loop_
_entity_poly.entity_id
_entity_poly.type
_entity_poly.pdbx_seq_one_letter_code
_entity_poly.pdbx_strand_id
1 'polypeptide(L)' 'MTQVIQTGKTLKAGTGKITINFPKPFAQIPVVVVSSFWENVGSQVGNIETIDTISLESFTIVSSNAATNYYVNWIAISQE' A
#
# COMPACT_ATOMS: atom_id res chain seq x y z
N MET A 1 7.01 -22.34 -11.53
CA MET A 1 7.01 -21.17 -10.64
C MET A 1 5.62 -20.57 -10.72
N THR A 2 4.91 -20.57 -9.60
CA THR A 2 3.57 -19.97 -9.50
C THR A 2 3.74 -18.58 -8.93
N GLN A 3 3.01 -17.59 -9.44
CA GLN A 3 3.01 -16.24 -8.87
C GLN A 3 1.75 -16.05 -8.03
N VAL A 4 1.91 -15.53 -6.82
CA VAL A 4 0.80 -15.08 -6.00
C VAL A 4 0.76 -13.57 -6.06
N ILE A 5 -0.40 -13.04 -6.45
CA ILE A 5 -0.66 -11.62 -6.56
C ILE A 5 -1.82 -11.27 -5.63
N GLN A 6 -1.60 -10.29 -4.76
CA GLN A 6 -2.65 -9.68 -3.96
C GLN A 6 -2.67 -8.17 -4.25
N THR A 7 -3.86 -7.59 -4.36
CA THR A 7 -4.03 -6.16 -4.67
C THR A 7 -5.09 -5.56 -3.78
N GLY A 8 -5.03 -4.25 -3.58
CA GLY A 8 -6.10 -3.54 -2.89
C GLY A 8 -6.00 -2.03 -3.00
N LYS A 9 -6.99 -1.39 -2.38
CA LYS A 9 -7.11 0.05 -2.24
C LYS A 9 -7.35 0.36 -0.76
N THR A 10 -6.49 1.18 -0.16
CA THR A 10 -6.58 1.52 1.27
C THR A 10 -6.76 3.01 1.45
N LEU A 11 -7.75 3.41 2.26
CA LEU A 11 -7.93 4.79 2.70
C LEU A 11 -6.83 5.15 3.71
N LYS A 12 -6.08 6.22 3.45
CA LYS A 12 -5.12 6.78 4.41
C LYS A 12 -5.72 8.04 5.03
N ALA A 13 -6.55 7.82 6.05
CA ALA A 13 -7.25 8.88 6.77
C ALA A 13 -6.38 9.62 7.80
N GLY A 14 -5.18 9.11 8.10
CA GLY A 14 -4.23 9.69 9.05
C GLY A 14 -2.84 9.93 8.46
N THR A 15 -2.17 10.99 8.91
CA THR A 15 -0.78 11.29 8.56
C THR A 15 0.18 10.31 9.26
N GLY A 16 1.39 10.15 8.73
CA GLY A 16 2.40 9.27 9.31
C GLY A 16 2.28 7.84 8.81
N LYS A 17 2.64 6.88 9.67
CA LYS A 17 2.70 5.45 9.34
C LYS A 17 1.30 4.83 9.35
N ILE A 18 0.99 4.04 8.32
CA ILE A 18 -0.14 3.12 8.33
C ILE A 18 0.33 1.71 7.99
N THR A 19 -0.33 0.72 8.58
CA THR A 19 -0.12 -0.70 8.28
C THR A 19 -1.24 -1.22 7.39
N ILE A 20 -0.88 -1.92 6.33
CA ILE A 20 -1.81 -2.56 5.39
C ILE A 20 -1.58 -4.07 5.48
N ASN A 21 -2.61 -4.78 5.91
CA ASN A 21 -2.58 -6.24 6.04
C ASN A 21 -2.95 -6.90 4.71
N PHE A 22 -2.21 -7.94 4.33
CA PHE A 22 -2.59 -8.78 3.21
C PHE A 22 -3.79 -9.67 3.58
N PRO A 23 -4.75 -9.89 2.65
CA PRO A 23 -5.86 -10.83 2.87
C PRO A 23 -5.42 -12.24 3.28
N LYS A 24 -4.27 -12.69 2.76
CA LYS A 24 -3.63 -13.96 3.13
C LYS A 24 -2.12 -13.73 3.31
N PRO A 25 -1.47 -14.36 4.32
CA PRO A 25 -0.01 -14.32 4.42
C PRO A 25 0.69 -14.92 3.20
N PHE A 26 1.80 -14.32 2.77
CA PHE A 26 2.67 -14.88 1.73
C PHE A 26 3.63 -15.93 2.31
N ALA A 27 4.09 -16.86 1.47
CA ALA A 27 5.11 -17.85 1.85
C ALA A 27 6.55 -17.27 1.84
N GLN A 28 6.76 -16.15 1.15
CA GLN A 28 8.00 -15.39 1.09
C GLN A 28 7.67 -13.89 1.15
N ILE A 29 8.63 -13.05 1.56
CA ILE A 29 8.41 -11.60 1.61
C ILE A 29 8.13 -11.11 0.19
N PRO A 30 6.93 -10.55 -0.09
CA PRO A 30 6.56 -10.13 -1.44
C PRO A 30 7.28 -8.83 -1.83
N VAL A 31 7.35 -8.57 -3.13
CA VAL A 31 7.61 -7.22 -3.65
C VAL A 31 6.31 -6.44 -3.64
N VAL A 32 6.32 -5.22 -3.11
CA VAL A 32 5.14 -4.35 -3.02
C VAL A 32 5.36 -3.08 -3.84
N VAL A 33 4.37 -2.70 -4.64
CA VAL A 33 4.30 -1.41 -5.33
C VAL A 33 3.07 -0.67 -4.84
N VAL A 34 3.23 0.63 -4.58
CA VAL A 34 2.16 1.51 -4.12
C VAL A 34 2.00 2.71 -5.03
N SER A 35 0.76 3.18 -5.18
CA SER A 35 0.43 4.41 -5.90
C SER A 35 -0.65 5.15 -5.13
N SER A 36 -0.34 6.36 -4.67
CA SER A 36 -1.31 7.22 -4.01
C SER A 36 -2.08 8.10 -4.99
N PHE A 37 -3.29 8.49 -4.60
CA PHE A 37 -4.13 9.39 -5.37
C PHE A 37 -5.23 10.03 -4.50
N TRP A 38 -5.81 11.12 -5.00
CA TRP A 38 -7.02 11.72 -4.46
C TRP A 38 -8.24 11.13 -5.18
N GLU A 39 -9.12 10.44 -4.45
CA GLU A 39 -10.31 9.84 -5.04
C GLU A 39 -11.34 10.92 -5.39
N ASN A 40 -11.93 10.78 -6.58
CA ASN A 40 -12.95 11.68 -7.14
C ASN A 40 -12.52 13.15 -7.28
N VAL A 41 -11.22 13.44 -7.21
CA VAL A 41 -10.68 14.80 -7.34
C VAL A 41 -9.38 14.74 -8.15
N GLY A 42 -9.27 15.58 -9.18
CA GLY A 42 -8.03 15.76 -9.96
C GLY A 42 -6.99 16.60 -9.21
N SER A 43 -6.60 16.18 -8.01
CA SER A 43 -5.62 16.88 -7.18
C SER A 43 -4.25 16.22 -7.27
N GLN A 44 -3.19 17.02 -7.09
CA GLN A 44 -1.81 16.54 -7.09
C GLN A 44 -1.44 15.85 -5.77
N VAL A 45 -0.64 14.79 -5.87
CA VAL A 45 -0.03 14.14 -4.70
C VAL A 45 1.19 14.96 -4.28
N GLY A 46 1.11 15.66 -3.15
CA GLY A 46 2.21 16.52 -2.67
C GLY A 46 3.41 15.77 -2.07
N ASN A 47 3.18 14.56 -1.55
CA ASN A 47 4.19 13.72 -0.91
C ASN A 47 3.96 12.27 -1.36
N ILE A 48 5.00 11.63 -1.90
CA ILE A 48 4.93 10.21 -2.26
C ILE A 48 4.84 9.34 -0.99
N GLU A 49 4.30 8.14 -1.14
CA GLU A 49 4.34 7.14 -0.07
C GLU A 49 5.71 6.47 -0.04
N THR A 50 6.33 6.40 1.13
CA THR A 50 7.53 5.60 1.37
C THR A 50 7.12 4.27 1.99
N ILE A 51 7.53 3.14 1.41
CA ILE A 51 7.39 1.82 2.05
C ILE A 51 8.46 1.72 3.15
N ASP A 52 8.03 1.49 4.39
CA ASP A 52 8.91 1.43 5.57
C ASP A 52 9.29 -0.01 5.92
N THR A 53 8.32 -0.92 6.01
CA THR A 53 8.55 -2.35 6.26
C THR A 53 7.64 -3.23 5.40
N ILE A 54 8.11 -4.45 5.11
CA ILE A 54 7.34 -5.50 4.45
C ILE A 54 7.55 -6.81 5.24
N SER A 55 6.46 -7.46 5.63
CA SER A 55 6.43 -8.78 6.26
C SER A 55 5.63 -9.77 5.39
N LEU A 56 5.44 -10.99 5.89
CA LEU A 56 4.60 -11.99 5.24
C LEU A 56 3.11 -11.65 5.34
N GLU A 57 2.69 -10.96 6.40
CA GLU A 57 1.29 -10.63 6.68
C GLU A 57 0.90 -9.19 6.31
N SER A 58 1.87 -8.30 6.17
CA SER A 58 1.58 -6.86 6.02
C SER A 58 2.73 -6.08 5.39
N PHE A 59 2.45 -4.82 5.05
CA PHE A 59 3.47 -3.81 4.80
C PHE A 59 3.05 -2.48 5.43
N THR A 60 4.03 -1.61 5.67
CA THR A 60 3.79 -0.27 6.20
C THR A 60 4.22 0.79 5.20
N ILE A 61 3.44 1.86 5.14
CA ILE A 61 3.78 3.06 4.35
C ILE A 61 3.77 4.29 5.24
N VAL A 62 4.57 5.29 4.87
CA VAL A 62 4.66 6.56 5.58
C VAL A 62 4.62 7.74 4.61
N SER A 63 3.77 8.71 4.92
CA SER A 63 3.74 10.02 4.28
C SER A 63 2.99 11.02 5.16
N SER A 64 3.19 12.32 4.89
CA SER A 64 2.41 13.40 5.49
C SER A 64 1.05 13.63 4.81
N ASN A 65 0.77 12.97 3.67
CA ASN A 65 -0.52 13.08 3.00
C ASN A 65 -1.57 12.19 3.68
N ALA A 66 -2.74 12.75 3.92
CA ALA A 66 -3.90 12.02 4.42
C ALA A 66 -5.17 12.86 4.23
N ALA A 67 -6.30 12.21 3.98
CA ALA A 67 -7.61 12.84 3.95
C ALA A 67 -8.71 11.78 3.91
N THR A 68 -9.97 12.19 4.03
CA THR A 68 -11.14 11.33 3.88
C THR A 68 -11.31 10.76 2.47
N ASN A 69 -10.61 11.32 1.47
CA ASN A 69 -10.60 10.85 0.09
C ASN A 69 -9.17 10.60 -0.45
N TYR A 70 -8.17 10.42 0.42
CA TYR A 70 -6.81 10.11 0.00
C TYR A 70 -6.55 8.61 0.11
N TYR A 71 -6.26 7.97 -1.01
CA TYR A 71 -6.15 6.51 -1.10
C TYR A 71 -4.79 6.08 -1.62
N VAL A 72 -4.42 4.85 -1.28
CA VAL A 72 -3.25 4.16 -1.80
C VAL A 72 -3.70 2.86 -2.45
N ASN A 73 -3.47 2.75 -3.76
CA ASN A 73 -3.53 1.48 -4.47
C ASN A 73 -2.24 0.71 -4.18
N TRP A 74 -2.34 -0.60 -4.05
CA TRP A 74 -1.18 -1.45 -3.84
C TRP A 74 -1.31 -2.78 -4.59
N ILE A 75 -0.16 -3.30 -5.00
CA ILE A 75 0.01 -4.65 -5.54
C ILE A 75 1.20 -5.30 -4.83
N ALA A 76 1.00 -6.53 -4.37
CA ALA A 76 2.01 -7.36 -3.74
C ALA A 76 2.18 -8.65 -4.53
N ILE A 77 3.42 -8.98 -4.89
CA ILE A 77 3.76 -10.10 -5.78
C ILE A 77 4.85 -10.94 -5.10
N SER A 78 4.62 -12.25 -5.01
CA SER A 78 5.63 -13.22 -4.58
C SER A 78 5.75 -14.36 -5.58
N GLN A 79 6.94 -14.94 -5.68
CA GLN A 79 7.15 -16.23 -6.33
C GLN A 79 6.90 -17.35 -5.32
N GLU A 80 6.26 -18.42 -5.78
CA GLU A 80 6.15 -19.73 -5.13
C GLU A 80 6.92 -20.79 -5.94
#